data_AF-A0A971W4L4-F1
#
_entry.id   AF-A0A971W4L4-F1
#
_cell.length_a   1.000
_cell.length_b   1.000
_cell.length_c   1.000
_cell.angle_alpha   90.00
_cell.angle_beta   90.00
_cell.angle_gamma   90.00
#
_symmetry.space_group_name_H-M   'P 1'
#
loop_
_entity.id
_entity.type
_entity.pdbx_description
1 polymer ?
#
loop_
_entity_poly.entity_id
_entity_poly.type
_entity_poly.pdbx_seq_one_letter_code
_entity_poly.pdbx_strand_id
1 'polypeptide(L)'
;MAKTMIKIDEELCNGCGECILPCVEGALALVDGKAKVISEELCDGAGVCIGHCPVGALSLEKRPDVVEIKEDIVQEQSDQEVLRCHLCQRSEADHYLLQVRKNGENRWVCTRCLPGLIHG
;
A
#
# COMPACT_ATOMS: atom_id res chain seq x y z
N MET A 1 -7.42 13.12 -4.91
CA MET A 1 -8.39 12.37 -5.72
C MET A 1 -9.54 12.01 -4.77
N ALA A 2 -10.39 11.02 -5.03
CA ALA A 2 -11.39 10.57 -4.03
C ALA A 2 -11.20 9.08 -3.79
N LYS A 3 -11.06 8.69 -2.52
CA LYS A 3 -10.90 7.31 -2.08
C LYS A 3 -12.25 6.69 -1.77
N THR A 4 -12.45 5.44 -2.20
CA THR A 4 -13.61 4.64 -1.81
C THR A 4 -13.32 3.95 -0.48
N MET A 5 -14.22 4.04 0.49
CA MET A 5 -14.06 3.44 1.82
C MET A 5 -15.36 2.81 2.33
N ILE A 6 -15.24 1.95 3.33
CA ILE A 6 -16.36 1.35 4.03
C ILE A 6 -17.03 2.39 4.93
N LYS A 7 -18.34 2.52 4.79
CA LYS A 7 -19.23 3.23 5.70
C LYS A 7 -20.03 2.22 6.51
N ILE A 8 -20.12 2.46 7.81
CA ILE A 8 -20.89 1.62 8.75
C ILE A 8 -22.07 2.43 9.26
N ASP A 9 -23.27 1.89 9.11
CA ASP A 9 -24.47 2.39 9.76
C ASP A 9 -24.51 1.88 11.21
N GLU A 10 -24.34 2.80 12.16
CA GLU A 10 -24.26 2.46 13.58
C GLU A 10 -25.63 2.09 14.19
N GLU A 11 -26.73 2.53 13.58
CA GLU A 11 -28.08 2.19 14.02
C GLU A 11 -28.40 0.75 13.66
N LEU A 12 -28.02 0.31 12.45
CA LEU A 12 -28.19 -1.07 11.99
C LEU A 12 -27.16 -2.04 12.57
N CYS A 13 -25.93 -1.59 12.81
CA CYS A 13 -24.87 -2.44 13.34
C CYS A 13 -25.25 -3.01 14.72
N ASN A 14 -25.28 -4.32 14.88
CA ASN A 14 -25.61 -4.97 16.15
C ASN A 14 -24.39 -5.46 16.95
N GLY A 15 -23.16 -5.17 16.47
CA GLY A 15 -21.94 -5.57 17.16
C GLY A 15 -21.50 -7.02 17.00
N CYS A 16 -22.10 -7.79 16.07
CA CYS A 16 -21.75 -9.21 15.88
C CYS A 16 -20.28 -9.47 15.49
N GLY A 17 -19.62 -8.49 14.86
CA GLY A 17 -18.19 -8.59 14.50
C GLY A 17 -17.86 -9.44 13.28
N GLU A 18 -18.84 -10.01 12.58
CA GLU A 18 -18.59 -10.88 11.41
C GLU A 18 -17.88 -10.18 10.24
N CYS A 19 -17.92 -8.84 10.19
CA CYS A 19 -17.21 -8.04 9.21
C CYS A 19 -15.70 -7.89 9.48
N ILE A 20 -15.19 -8.27 10.66
CA ILE A 20 -13.80 -8.04 11.06
C ILE A 20 -12.84 -9.04 10.41
N LEU A 21 -13.07 -10.34 10.59
CA LEU A 21 -12.18 -11.39 10.05
C LEU A 21 -12.03 -11.34 8.52
N PRO A 22 -13.07 -11.02 7.73
CA PRO A 22 -12.95 -10.88 6.28
C PRO A 22 -12.13 -9.66 5.82
N CYS A 23 -11.85 -8.69 6.69
CA CYS A 23 -11.00 -7.56 6.37
C CYS A 23 -9.53 -7.96 6.55
N VAL A 24 -8.91 -8.41 5.46
CA VAL A 24 -7.52 -8.90 5.44
C VAL A 24 -6.53 -7.79 5.81
N GLU A 25 -6.89 -6.55 5.50
CA GLU A 25 -6.10 -5.34 5.74
C GLU A 25 -6.12 -4.95 7.22
N GLY A 26 -7.07 -5.48 8.01
CA GLY A 26 -7.20 -5.15 9.43
C GLY A 26 -7.75 -3.75 9.71
N ALA A 27 -8.49 -3.16 8.77
CA ALA A 27 -9.03 -1.81 8.89
C ALA A 27 -10.24 -1.70 9.84
N LEU A 28 -10.85 -2.83 10.22
CA LEU A 28 -12.06 -2.89 11.05
C LEU A 28 -11.79 -3.49 12.43
N ALA A 29 -12.43 -2.92 13.46
CA ALA A 29 -12.46 -3.51 14.80
C ALA A 29 -13.81 -3.28 15.49
N LEU A 30 -14.07 -4.02 16.57
CA LEU A 30 -15.16 -3.72 17.49
C LEU A 30 -14.69 -2.68 18.50
N VAL A 31 -15.37 -1.54 18.54
CA VAL A 31 -15.17 -0.47 19.51
C VAL A 31 -16.53 -0.15 20.13
N ASP A 32 -16.61 -0.17 21.46
CA ASP A 32 -17.85 0.08 22.21
C ASP A 32 -19.04 -0.77 21.74
N GLY A 33 -18.77 -2.04 21.40
CA GLY A 33 -19.79 -2.99 20.95
C GLY A 33 -20.32 -2.74 19.52
N LYS A 34 -19.67 -1.89 18.73
CA LYS A 34 -20.03 -1.62 17.32
C LYS A 34 -18.80 -1.79 16.42
N ALA A 35 -19.03 -2.18 15.17
CA ALA A 35 -17.95 -2.21 14.19
C ALA A 35 -17.54 -0.77 13.83
N LYS A 36 -16.23 -0.50 13.77
CA LYS A 36 -15.66 0.80 13.37
C LYS A 36 -14.50 0.58 12.40
N VAL A 37 -14.34 1.52 11.46
CA VAL A 37 -13.12 1.67 10.67
C VAL A 37 -12.10 2.36 11.57
N ILE A 38 -11.06 1.63 11.98
CA ILE A 38 -10.02 2.14 12.88
C ILE A 38 -8.80 2.69 12.15
N SER A 39 -8.69 2.43 10.85
CA SER A 39 -7.60 2.86 10.00
C SER A 39 -8.13 3.13 8.59
N GLU A 40 -8.19 4.40 8.22
CA GLU A 40 -8.62 4.81 6.88
C GLU A 40 -7.55 4.49 5.84
N GLU A 41 -6.28 4.52 6.24
CA GLU A 41 -5.16 4.15 5.38
C GLU A 41 -5.19 2.67 4.99
N LEU A 42 -5.56 1.77 5.91
CA LEU A 42 -5.69 0.34 5.64
C LEU A 42 -6.99 -0.02 4.92
N CYS A 43 -8.04 0.79 5.03
CA CYS A 43 -9.28 0.56 4.29
C CYS A 43 -9.05 0.86 2.81
N ASP A 44 -8.95 -0.17 1.97
CA ASP A 44 -8.76 -0.03 0.52
C ASP A 44 -10.07 0.10 -0.28
N GLY A 45 -11.21 -0.10 0.38
CA GLY A 45 -12.54 -0.05 -0.22
C GLY A 45 -12.90 -1.30 -1.04
N ALA A 46 -12.23 -2.44 -0.85
CA ALA A 46 -12.51 -3.68 -1.59
C ALA A 46 -13.94 -4.23 -1.39
N GLY A 47 -14.56 -3.94 -0.25
CA GLY A 47 -15.98 -4.27 -0.02
C GLY A 47 -16.27 -5.70 0.43
N VAL A 48 -15.26 -6.55 0.70
CA VAL A 48 -15.45 -7.95 1.11
C VAL A 48 -16.35 -8.07 2.35
N CYS A 49 -16.12 -7.22 3.35
CA CYS A 49 -16.87 -7.20 4.61
C CYS A 49 -18.36 -6.89 4.47
N ILE A 50 -18.80 -6.30 3.34
CA ILE A 50 -20.21 -5.97 3.09
C ILE A 50 -21.06 -7.25 3.02
N GLY A 51 -20.57 -8.27 2.30
CA GLY A 51 -21.27 -9.55 2.15
C GLY A 51 -21.35 -10.38 3.44
N HIS A 52 -20.52 -10.04 4.44
CA HIS A 52 -20.47 -10.72 5.73
C HIS A 52 -21.30 -10.02 6.82
N CYS A 53 -21.93 -8.88 6.52
CA CYS A 53 -22.78 -8.22 7.50
C CYS A 53 -24.20 -8.82 7.48
N PRO A 54 -24.61 -9.59 8.50
CA PRO A 54 -25.93 -10.24 8.49
C PRO A 54 -27.09 -9.23 8.58
N VAL A 55 -26.81 -8.02 9.07
CA VAL A 55 -27.80 -6.94 9.23
C VAL A 55 -27.67 -5.86 8.15
N GLY A 56 -26.78 -6.02 7.17
CA GLY A 56 -26.63 -5.10 6.05
C GLY A 56 -26.17 -3.69 6.44
N ALA A 57 -25.43 -3.54 7.55
CA ALA A 57 -25.00 -2.24 8.07
C ALA A 57 -23.81 -1.60 7.31
N LEU A 58 -23.18 -2.31 6.36
CA LEU A 58 -21.97 -1.84 5.67
C LEU A 58 -22.29 -1.42 4.23
N SER A 59 -21.70 -0.31 3.79
CA SER A 59 -21.80 0.21 2.41
C SER A 59 -20.49 0.86 1.96
N LEU A 60 -20.38 1.22 0.68
CA LEU A 60 -19.24 1.99 0.16
C LEU A 60 -19.62 3.47 0.07
N GLU A 61 -18.68 4.33 0.47
CA GLU A 61 -18.76 5.77 0.23
C GLU A 61 -17.48 6.30 -0.41
N LYS A 62 -17.61 7.37 -1.19
CA LYS A 62 -16.45 8.12 -1.71
C LYS A 62 -16.13 9.25 -0.75
N ARG A 63 -14.92 9.27 -0.21
CA ARG A 63 -14.41 10.40 0.58
C ARG A 63 -13.39 11.17 -0.27
N PRO A 64 -13.45 12.51 -0.28
CA PRO A 64 -12.41 13.30 -0.93
C PRO A 64 -11.09 13.09 -0.19
N ASP A 65 -9.99 12.93 -0.94
CA ASP A 65 -8.65 12.95 -0.35
C ASP A 65 -8.36 14.38 0.11
N VAL A 66 -8.71 14.71 1.35
CA VAL A 66 -8.22 15.93 2.01
C VAL A 66 -6.80 15.68 2.47
N VAL A 67 -5.88 15.68 1.50
CA VAL A 67 -4.47 15.89 1.82
C VAL A 67 -4.32 17.39 2.00
N GLU A 68 -4.28 17.86 3.24
CA GLU A 68 -3.71 19.17 3.54
C GLU A 68 -2.22 19.09 3.21
N ILE A 69 -1.88 19.33 1.94
CA ILE A 69 -0.50 19.48 1.52
C ILE A 69 -0.02 20.78 2.17
N LYS A 70 0.72 20.67 3.28
CA LYS A 70 1.53 21.79 3.77
C LYS A 70 2.50 22.13 2.63
N GLU A 71 2.46 23.37 2.16
CA GLU A 71 3.15 23.86 0.96
C GLU A 71 4.69 23.77 1.00
N ASP A 72 5.27 23.21 2.07
CA ASP A 72 6.71 23.16 2.33
C ASP A 72 7.44 21.95 1.70
N ILE A 73 6.75 21.00 1.05
CA ILE A 73 7.39 19.78 0.49
C ILE A 73 7.01 19.54 -0.98
N VAL A 74 7.09 20.58 -1.80
CA VAL A 74 7.20 20.39 -3.26
C VAL A 74 8.63 20.73 -3.67
N GLN A 75 9.54 19.78 -3.49
CA GLN A 75 10.77 19.81 -4.25
C GLN A 75 10.48 19.15 -5.60
N GLU A 76 10.49 19.94 -6.66
CA GLU A 76 10.56 19.46 -8.04
C GLU A 76 11.86 18.65 -8.21
N GLN A 77 11.82 17.35 -7.92
CA GLN A 77 12.91 16.45 -8.28
C GLN A 77 12.72 16.00 -9.72
N SER A 78 12.97 16.93 -10.66
CA SER A 78 13.20 16.62 -12.06
C SER A 78 14.64 16.15 -12.25
N ASP A 79 14.96 14.98 -11.74
CA ASP A 79 16.14 14.20 -12.15
C ASP A 79 15.82 12.74 -11.84
N GLN A 80 15.27 12.02 -12.82
CA GLN A 80 15.22 10.56 -12.75
C GLN A 80 16.65 10.08 -12.59
N GLU A 81 17.04 9.69 -11.38
CA GLU A 81 18.35 9.13 -11.10
C GLU A 81 18.48 7.82 -11.89
N VAL A 82 19.12 7.92 -13.05
CA VAL A 82 19.30 6.80 -13.97
C VAL A 82 20.08 5.71 -13.24
N LEU A 83 19.45 4.56 -13.06
CA LEU A 83 20.08 3.43 -12.36
C LEU A 83 21.32 2.96 -13.12
N ARG A 84 22.38 2.62 -12.39
CA ARG A 84 23.66 2.16 -12.98
C ARG A 84 24.19 0.91 -12.31
N CYS A 85 24.80 0.04 -13.10
CA CYS A 85 25.47 -1.16 -12.59
C CYS A 85 26.70 -0.76 -11.78
N HIS A 86 26.79 -1.20 -10.53
CA HIS A 86 27.94 -0.99 -9.65
C HIS A 86 29.26 -1.53 -10.21
N LEU A 87 29.22 -2.55 -11.09
CA LEU A 87 30.41 -3.18 -11.66
C LEU A 87 30.89 -2.56 -12.97
N CYS A 88 29.98 -2.17 -13.86
CA CYS A 88 30.34 -1.67 -15.21
C CYS A 88 29.82 -0.28 -15.54
N GLN A 89 29.07 0.35 -14.62
CA GLN A 89 28.53 1.72 -14.69
C GLN A 89 27.56 2.02 -15.86
N ARG A 90 27.27 1.02 -16.68
CA ARG A 90 26.22 1.07 -17.69
C ARG A 90 24.85 1.23 -17.04
N SER A 91 23.98 1.97 -17.70
CA SER A 91 22.67 2.30 -17.16
C SER A 91 21.61 1.26 -17.52
N GLU A 92 20.42 1.45 -16.97
CA GLU A 92 19.21 0.72 -17.38
C GLU A 92 18.87 0.87 -18.87
N ALA A 93 19.41 1.90 -19.56
CA ALA A 93 19.27 2.04 -21.01
C ALA A 93 20.07 0.97 -21.79
N ASP A 94 21.14 0.45 -21.20
CA ASP A 94 22.00 -0.55 -21.85
C ASP A 94 21.63 -1.99 -21.49
N HIS A 95 21.20 -2.23 -20.25
CA HIS A 95 20.92 -3.57 -19.71
C HIS A 95 19.84 -3.52 -18.63
N TYR A 96 19.13 -4.63 -18.46
CA TYR A 96 18.31 -4.82 -17.26
C TYR A 96 19.21 -4.81 -16.01
N LEU A 97 18.81 -4.00 -15.02
CA LEU A 97 19.46 -3.89 -13.72
C LEU A 97 18.63 -4.63 -12.67
N LEU A 98 19.31 -5.42 -11.85
CA LEU A 98 18.73 -6.15 -10.74
C LEU A 98 19.33 -5.62 -9.43
N GLN A 99 18.49 -5.42 -8.43
CA GLN A 99 18.96 -5.07 -7.09
C GLN A 99 19.54 -6.33 -6.44
N VAL A 100 20.79 -6.26 -6.00
CA VAL A 100 21.47 -7.33 -5.27
C VAL A 100 21.86 -6.84 -3.88
N ARG A 101 21.83 -7.74 -2.90
CA ARG A 101 22.27 -7.47 -1.53
C ARG A 101 23.33 -8.47 -1.11
N LYS A 102 24.46 -7.98 -0.58
CA LYS A 102 25.53 -8.83 -0.03
C LYS A 102 26.20 -8.10 1.13
N ASN A 103 26.41 -8.81 2.25
CA ASN A 103 27.02 -8.25 3.48
C ASN A 103 26.35 -6.96 3.98
N GLY A 104 25.02 -6.88 3.86
CA GLY A 104 24.25 -5.73 4.31
C GLY A 104 24.16 -4.58 3.30
N GLU A 105 24.96 -4.58 2.23
CA GLU A 105 24.96 -3.52 1.22
C GLU A 105 24.02 -3.84 0.05
N ASN A 106 23.24 -2.84 -0.36
CA ASN A 106 22.37 -2.90 -1.54
C ASN A 106 23.09 -2.25 -2.74
N ARG A 107 23.13 -2.94 -3.87
CA ARG A 107 23.78 -2.46 -5.09
C ARG A 107 22.94 -2.84 -6.31
N TRP A 108 23.01 -2.05 -7.37
CA TRP A 108 22.45 -2.40 -8.66
C TRP A 108 23.48 -3.12 -9.50
N VAL A 109 23.14 -4.25 -10.12
CA VAL A 109 24.03 -5.01 -10.99
C VAL A 109 23.29 -5.41 -12.26
N CYS A 110 23.90 -5.20 -13.41
CA CYS A 110 23.28 -5.58 -14.68
C CYS A 110 23.31 -7.09 -14.90
N THR A 111 22.36 -7.59 -15.68
CA THR A 111 22.26 -9.01 -16.05
C THR A 111 23.51 -9.58 -16.70
N ARG A 112 24.35 -8.73 -17.30
CA ARG A 112 25.66 -9.12 -17.86
C ARG A 112 26.76 -9.30 -16.81
N CYS A 113 26.76 -8.48 -15.76
CA CYS A 113 27.77 -8.56 -14.70
C CYS A 113 27.34 -9.48 -13.54
N LEU A 114 26.05 -9.77 -13.42
CA LEU A 114 25.50 -10.65 -12.39
C LEU A 114 26.17 -12.04 -12.35
N PRO A 115 26.44 -12.74 -13.49
CA PRO A 115 27.11 -14.04 -13.45
C PRO A 115 28.48 -14.01 -12.77
N GLY A 116 29.25 -12.92 -12.90
CA GLY A 116 30.54 -12.77 -12.23
C GLY A 116 30.44 -12.69 -10.71
N LEU A 117 29.30 -12.24 -10.17
CA LEU A 117 29.07 -12.24 -8.72
C LEU A 117 28.69 -13.61 -8.15
N ILE A 118 28.22 -14.52 -9.00
CA ILE A 118 27.77 -15.87 -8.63
C ILE A 118 28.91 -16.88 -8.77
N HIS A 119 29.70 -16.77 -9.84
CA HIS A 119 30.64 -17.81 -10.23
C HIS A 119 32.12 -17.51 -9.90
N GLY A 120 32.46 -16.28 -9.51
CA GLY A 120 33.83 -15.86 -9.19
C GLY A 120 34.60 -15.41 -10.42
#